data_AF-A0A124JWB1-F1
#
_entry.id   AF-A0A124JWB1-F1
#
_cell.length_a   1.000
_cell.length_b   1.000
_cell.length_c   1.000
_cell.angle_alpha   90.00
_cell.angle_beta   90.00
_cell.angle_gamma   90.00
#
_symmetry.space_group_name_H-M   'P 1'
#
loop_
_entity.id
_entity.type
_entity.pdbx_description
1 polymer ?
#
loop_
_entity_poly.entity_id
_entity_poly.type
_entity_poly.pdbx_seq_one_letter_code
_entity_poly.pdbx_strand_id
1 'polypeptide(L)' 'MLAGRWPWELWGTNARDAAERRARNLLGLRADAGYDEIIDAHRRLLMKVHPDRGGTADAVHEANAARDLLLARIDHR' A
#
# COMPACT_ATOMS: atom_id res chain seq x y z
N MET A 1 20.96 -35.13 -0.17
CA MET A 1 19.85 -34.22 -0.53
C MET A 1 19.95 -32.96 0.32
N LEU A 2 20.60 -31.89 -0.14
CA LEU A 2 20.62 -30.59 0.56
C LEU A 2 20.80 -29.43 -0.44
N ALA A 3 19.74 -29.13 -1.19
CA ALA A 3 19.56 -27.82 -1.81
C ALA A 3 18.08 -27.47 -1.69
N GLY A 4 17.62 -27.37 -0.45
CA GLY A 4 16.29 -26.88 -0.16
C GLY A 4 16.30 -25.38 -0.34
N ARG A 5 15.67 -24.93 -1.43
CA ARG A 5 15.22 -23.57 -1.75
C ARG A 5 16.18 -22.74 -2.62
N TRP A 6 15.63 -22.20 -3.70
CA TRP A 6 16.37 -21.56 -4.80
C TRP A 6 16.53 -20.04 -4.57
N PRO A 7 17.60 -19.40 -5.08
CA PRO A 7 17.90 -17.98 -4.81
C PRO A 7 16.78 -16.99 -5.18
N TRP A 8 15.98 -17.27 -6.21
CA TRP A 8 14.88 -16.41 -6.66
C TRP A 8 13.63 -16.51 -5.77
N GLU A 9 13.47 -17.56 -4.94
CA GLU A 9 12.37 -17.65 -3.96
C GLU A 9 12.47 -16.56 -2.88
N LEU A 10 13.62 -15.92 -2.70
CA LEU A 10 13.85 -14.86 -1.70
C LEU A 10 13.46 -13.46 -2.19
N TRP A 11 13.29 -13.25 -3.50
CA TRP A 11 13.00 -11.92 -4.05
C TRP A 11 11.50 -11.64 -4.23
N GLY A 12 10.67 -12.68 -4.33
CA GLY A 12 9.23 -12.54 -4.63
C GLY A 12 8.34 -12.08 -3.46
N THR A 13 8.68 -12.40 -2.22
CA THR A 13 7.96 -11.96 -1.01
C THR A 13 8.38 -10.56 -0.59
N ASN A 14 9.69 -10.27 -0.63
CA ASN A 14 10.24 -9.01 -0.15
C ASN A 14 9.70 -7.79 -0.92
N ALA A 15 9.51 -7.91 -2.24
CA ALA A 15 8.97 -6.83 -3.06
C ALA A 15 7.51 -6.49 -2.72
N ARG A 16 6.67 -7.51 -2.50
CA ARG A 16 5.24 -7.33 -2.13
C ARG A 16 5.11 -6.74 -0.72
N ASP A 17 5.86 -7.26 0.23
CA ASP A 17 5.86 -6.76 1.61
C ASP A 17 6.42 -5.33 1.68
N ALA A 18 7.41 -4.99 0.86
CA ALA A 18 7.91 -3.61 0.74
C ALA A 18 6.89 -2.67 0.07
N ALA A 19 6.09 -3.14 -0.87
CA ALA A 19 5.00 -2.36 -1.46
C ALA A 19 3.87 -2.11 -0.45
N GLU A 20 3.47 -3.13 0.30
CA GLU A 20 2.49 -3.04 1.39
C GLU A 20 2.92 -2.04 2.47
N ARG A 21 4.18 -2.11 2.92
CA ARG A 21 4.73 -1.15 3.88
C ARG A 21 4.75 0.28 3.35
N ARG A 22 5.13 0.49 2.08
CA ARG A 22 5.11 1.82 1.45
C ARG A 22 3.69 2.38 1.36
N ALA A 23 2.72 1.58 0.95
CA ALA A 23 1.32 1.97 0.88
C ALA A 23 0.77 2.36 2.26
N ARG A 24 1.09 1.57 3.31
CA ARG A 24 0.73 1.91 4.69
C ARG A 24 1.36 3.22 5.15
N ASN A 25 2.65 3.41 4.89
CA ASN A 25 3.34 4.65 5.26
C ASN A 25 2.73 5.87 4.56
N LEU A 26 2.39 5.75 3.27
CA LEU A 26 1.75 6.82 2.51
C LEU A 26 0.39 7.22 3.12
N LEU A 27 -0.42 6.23 3.52
CA LEU A 27 -1.71 6.47 4.18
C LEU A 27 -1.60 6.77 5.69
N GLY A 28 -0.41 6.67 6.28
CA GLY A 28 -0.20 6.84 7.72
C GLY A 28 -0.87 5.75 8.56
N LEU A 29 -0.87 4.51 8.07
CA LEU A 29 -1.55 3.37 8.68
C LEU A 29 -0.58 2.44 9.42
N ARG A 30 -1.13 1.77 10.44
CA ARG A 30 -0.46 0.71 11.19
C ARG A 30 -0.49 -0.61 10.40
N ALA A 31 0.34 -1.57 10.81
CA ALA A 31 0.42 -2.88 10.15
C ALA A 31 -0.85 -3.74 10.28
N ASP A 32 -1.65 -3.47 11.31
CA ASP A 32 -2.91 -4.14 11.65
C ASP A 32 -4.15 -3.38 11.16
N ALA A 33 -3.98 -2.29 10.43
CA ALA A 33 -5.09 -1.45 9.98
C ALA A 33 -6.12 -2.22 9.14
N GLY A 34 -7.38 -2.08 9.51
CA GLY A 34 -8.52 -2.73 8.87
C GLY A 34 -9.08 -1.95 7.67
N TYR A 35 -10.13 -2.50 7.05
CA TYR A 35 -10.80 -1.92 5.89
C TYR A 35 -11.22 -0.46 6.12
N ASP A 36 -11.93 -0.17 7.23
CA ASP A 36 -12.45 1.16 7.51
C ASP A 36 -11.34 2.20 7.68
N GLU A 37 -10.25 1.83 8.37
CA GLU A 37 -9.08 2.69 8.56
C GLU A 37 -8.40 3.03 7.22
N ILE A 38 -8.33 2.06 6.29
CA ILE A 38 -7.78 2.28 4.95
C ILE A 38 -8.62 3.29 4.18
N ILE A 39 -9.95 3.14 4.19
CA ILE A 39 -10.86 4.03 3.47
C ILE A 39 -10.79 5.46 4.04
N ASP A 40 -10.80 5.58 5.36
CA ASP A 40 -10.76 6.87 6.05
C ASP A 40 -9.41 7.59 5.83
N ALA A 41 -8.29 6.86 5.94
CA ALA A 41 -6.97 7.40 5.64
C ALA A 41 -6.82 7.86 4.19
N HIS A 42 -7.33 7.07 3.24
CA HIS A 42 -7.33 7.42 1.83
C HIS A 42 -8.13 8.70 1.56
N ARG A 43 -9.34 8.83 2.13
CA ARG A 43 -10.15 10.05 2.01
C ARG A 43 -9.42 11.27 2.54
N ARG A 44 -8.80 11.17 3.72
CA ARG A 44 -7.98 12.26 4.28
C ARG A 44 -6.81 12.65 3.38
N LEU A 45 -6.13 11.66 2.79
CA LEU A 45 -5.01 11.93 1.89
C LEU A 45 -5.47 12.59 0.61
N LEU A 46 -6.55 12.10 -0.02
CA LEU A 46 -7.12 12.71 -1.23
C LEU A 46 -7.46 14.18 -1.04
N MET A 47 -8.04 14.55 0.11
CA MET A 47 -8.32 15.95 0.42
C MET A 47 -7.07 16.83 0.46
N LYS A 48 -5.90 16.25 0.81
CA LYS A 48 -4.62 16.98 0.86
C LYS A 48 -3.91 17.05 -0.49
N VAL A 49 -3.99 15.98 -1.29
CA VAL A 49 -3.22 15.86 -2.54
C VAL A 49 -4.01 16.26 -3.79
N HIS A 50 -5.26 16.68 -3.65
CA HIS A 50 -6.08 17.09 -4.79
C HIS A 50 -5.49 18.30 -5.53
N PRO A 51 -5.47 18.32 -6.87
CA PRO A 51 -4.97 19.45 -7.67
C PRO A 51 -5.59 20.80 -7.30
N ASP A 52 -6.91 20.84 -7.07
CA ASP A 52 -7.63 22.04 -6.66
C ASP A 52 -7.15 22.65 -5.32
N ARG A 53 -6.41 21.89 -4.52
CA ARG A 53 -5.83 22.33 -3.24
C ARG A 53 -4.31 22.45 -3.29
N GLY A 54 -3.72 22.50 -4.49
CA GLY A 54 -2.28 22.63 -4.69
C GLY A 54 -1.51 21.31 -4.71
N GLY A 55 -2.21 20.18 -4.79
CA GLY A 55 -1.59 18.87 -5.03
C GLY A 55 -1.41 18.54 -6.51
N THR A 56 -1.16 17.27 -6.83
CA THR A 56 -0.89 16.82 -8.20
C THR A 56 -1.71 15.60 -8.57
N ALA A 57 -1.97 15.43 -9.87
CA ALA A 57 -2.63 14.22 -10.39
C ALA A 57 -1.86 12.96 -10.00
N ASP A 58 -0.52 12.99 -10.08
CA ASP A 58 0.34 11.87 -9.69
C ASP A 58 0.16 11.49 -8.22
N ALA A 59 0.07 12.47 -7.31
CA ALA A 59 -0.15 12.20 -5.89
C ALA A 59 -1.54 11.60 -5.62
N VAL A 60 -2.56 12.00 -6.38
CA VAL A 60 -3.89 11.36 -6.36
C VAL A 60 -3.80 9.91 -6.85
N HIS A 61 -3.07 9.66 -7.94
CA HIS A 61 -2.86 8.31 -8.47
C HIS A 61 -2.11 7.42 -7.46
N GLU A 62 -1.09 7.94 -6.80
CA GLU A 62 -0.35 7.21 -5.77
C GLU A 62 -1.24 6.86 -4.57
N ALA A 63 -2.08 7.79 -4.12
CA ALA A 63 -3.05 7.56 -3.05
C ALA A 63 -4.10 6.49 -3.41
N ASN A 64 -4.56 6.46 -4.66
CA ASN A 64 -5.47 5.42 -5.17
C ASN A 64 -4.79 4.06 -5.23
N ALA A 65 -3.58 3.99 -5.78
CA ALA A 65 -2.81 2.76 -5.90
C ALA A 65 -2.50 2.14 -4.52
N ALA A 66 -2.18 2.97 -3.52
CA ALA A 66 -1.95 2.52 -2.15
C ALA A 66 -3.23 1.94 -1.51
N ARG A 67 -4.39 2.57 -1.70
CA ARG A 67 -5.68 2.04 -1.24
C ARG A 67 -5.94 0.67 -1.87
N ASP A 68 -5.87 0.59 -3.19
CA ASP A 68 -6.25 -0.62 -3.94
C ASP A 68 -5.35 -1.80 -3.56
N LEU A 69 -4.04 -1.56 -3.40
CA LEU A 69 -3.08 -2.56 -2.96
C LEU A 69 -3.40 -3.09 -1.56
N LEU A 70 -3.72 -2.20 -0.60
CA LEU A 70 -3.99 -2.61 0.77
C LEU A 70 -5.32 -3.35 0.90
N LEU A 71 -6.35 -2.92 0.17
CA LEU A 71 -7.64 -3.61 0.13
C LEU A 71 -7.50 -5.03 -0.43
N ALA A 72 -6.80 -5.19 -1.55
CA ALA A 72 -6.52 -6.52 -2.11
C ALA A 72 -5.74 -7.41 -1.12
N ARG A 73 -4.85 -6.82 -0.31
CA ARG A 73 -4.04 -7.57 0.64
C ARG A 73 -4.81 -8.09 1.85
N ILE A 74 -5.77 -7.30 2.35
CA ILE A 74 -6.61 -7.71 3.48
C ILE A 74 -7.74 -8.65 3.05
N ASP A 75 -8.19 -8.55 1.81
CA ASP A 75 -9.18 -9.48 1.23
C ASP A 75 -8.58 -10.90 1.04
N HIS A 76 -7.29 -10.98 0.69
CA HIS A 76 -6.56 -12.23 0.50
C HIS A 76 -5.86 -12.77 1.76
N ARG A 77 -6.24 -12.32 2.97
CA ARG A 77 -5.68 -12.79 4.24
C ARG A 77 -6.66 -13.70 4.97
#